data_AF-X1W2A2-F1
#
_entry.id   AF-X1W2A2-F1
#
_cell.length_a   1.000
_cell.length_b   1.000
_cell.length_c   1.000
_cell.angle_alpha   90.00
_cell.angle_beta   90.00
_cell.angle_gamma   90.00
#
_symmetry.space_group_name_H-M   'P 1'
#
loop_
_entity.id
_entity.type
_entity.pdbx_description
1 polymer ?
#
loop_
_entity_poly.entity_id
_entity_poly.type
_entity_poly.pdbx_seq_one_letter_code
_entity_poly.pdbx_strand_id
1 'polypeptide(L)'
;CVPSKTLIKSARVAYQMRTANRFGLAPVDTAVDLKPVMEHVRSVIAEIYSHTIPETLRDQGIHVFLGEPHFIDAHTISIGDQTLSVNYVLICTGAHPFVPPI
;
A
#
# COMPACT_ATOMS: atom_id res chain seq x y z
N CYS A 1 -2.03 -5.90 1.57
CA CYS A 1 -3.27 -6.33 2.26
C CYS A 1 -4.47 -5.44 1.92
N VAL A 2 -4.32 -4.11 1.94
CA VAL A 2 -5.40 -3.16 1.62
C VAL A 2 -5.84 -3.25 0.15
N PRO A 3 -4.95 -3.11 -0.87
CA PRO A 3 -5.41 -3.02 -2.26
C PRO A 3 -6.12 -4.29 -2.74
N SER A 4 -5.57 -5.45 -2.38
CA SER A 4 -6.15 -6.75 -2.75
C SER A 4 -7.53 -6.97 -2.13
N LYS A 5 -7.74 -6.61 -0.87
CA LYS A 5 -9.03 -6.78 -0.20
C LYS A 5 -10.10 -5.85 -0.75
N THR A 6 -9.74 -4.60 -1.08
CA THR A 6 -10.66 -3.67 -1.73
C THR A 6 -11.10 -4.21 -3.09
N LEU A 7 -10.15 -4.67 -3.91
CA LEU A 7 -10.45 -5.27 -5.22
C LEU A 7 -11.32 -6.54 -5.09
N ILE A 8 -11.00 -7.43 -4.16
CA ILE A 8 -11.79 -8.65 -3.88
C ILE A 8 -13.22 -8.29 -3.47
N LYS A 9 -13.41 -7.21 -2.70
CA LYS A 9 -14.75 -6.74 -2.33
C LYS A 9 -15.53 -6.26 -3.54
N SER A 10 -14.92 -5.46 -4.43
CA SER A 10 -15.56 -5.04 -5.69
C SER A 10 -15.95 -6.25 -6.56
N ALA A 11 -15.06 -7.23 -6.69
CA ALA A 11 -15.33 -8.48 -7.41
C ALA A 11 -16.49 -9.27 -6.78
N ARG A 12 -16.55 -9.33 -5.45
CA ARG A 12 -17.66 -9.96 -4.72
C ARG A 12 -18.99 -9.26 -4.98
N VAL A 13 -19.01 -7.94 -5.02
CA VAL A 13 -20.23 -7.17 -5.35
C VAL A 13 -20.69 -7.49 -6.78
N ALA A 14 -19.79 -7.47 -7.76
CA ALA A 14 -20.13 -7.84 -9.13
C ALA A 14 -20.66 -9.28 -9.25
N TYR A 15 -20.06 -10.22 -8.50
CA TYR A 15 -20.57 -11.59 -8.42
C TYR A 15 -21.97 -11.67 -7.79
N GLN A 16 -22.22 -10.91 -6.73
CA GLN A 16 -23.54 -10.85 -6.09
C GLN A 16 -24.61 -10.29 -7.01
N MET A 17 -24.30 -9.26 -7.83
CA MET A 17 -25.22 -8.73 -8.84
C MET A 17 -25.61 -9.81 -9.86
N ARG A 18 -24.64 -10.56 -10.38
CA ARG A 18 -24.88 -11.66 -11.34
C ARG A 18 -25.65 -12.83 -10.73
N THR A 19 -25.54 -13.04 -9.42
CA THR A 19 -26.15 -14.18 -8.72
C THR A 19 -27.28 -13.77 -7.77
N ALA A 20 -27.89 -12.61 -8.02
CA ALA A 20 -28.91 -12.04 -7.14
C ALA A 20 -30.18 -12.90 -7.07
N ASN A 21 -30.42 -13.75 -8.08
CA ASN A 21 -31.51 -14.75 -8.10
C ASN A 21 -31.47 -15.71 -6.90
N ARG A 22 -30.28 -15.95 -6.32
CA ARG A 22 -30.13 -16.75 -5.10
C ARG A 22 -30.79 -16.13 -3.86
N PHE A 23 -31.11 -14.84 -3.94
CA PHE A 23 -31.77 -14.06 -2.89
C PHE A 23 -33.17 -13.60 -3.32
N GLY A 24 -33.74 -14.19 -4.38
CA GLY A 24 -35.07 -13.81 -4.90
C GLY A 24 -35.10 -12.49 -5.67
N LEU A 25 -33.95 -11.92 -6.03
CA LEU A 25 -33.86 -10.69 -6.84
C LEU A 25 -33.53 -11.02 -8.29
N ALA A 26 -33.95 -10.18 -9.24
CA ALA A 26 -33.54 -10.33 -10.63
C ALA A 26 -32.01 -10.12 -10.76
N PRO A 27 -31.27 -11.05 -11.41
CA PRO A 27 -29.84 -10.89 -11.60
C PRO A 27 -29.54 -9.78 -12.63
N VAL A 28 -28.42 -9.08 -12.42
CA VAL A 28 -27.93 -8.05 -13.33
C VAL A 28 -26.52 -8.46 -13.79
N ASP A 29 -26.38 -8.68 -15.09
CA ASP A 29 -25.09 -8.99 -15.71
C ASP A 29 -24.63 -7.82 -16.57
N THR A 30 -23.77 -6.98 -15.99
CA THR A 30 -23.21 -5.78 -16.65
C THR A 30 -21.72 -5.92 -16.81
N ALA A 31 -21.19 -5.41 -17.94
CA ALA A 31 -19.77 -5.28 -18.14
C ALA A 31 -19.12 -4.47 -17.00
N VAL A 32 -18.03 -4.98 -16.45
CA VAL A 32 -17.28 -4.31 -15.39
C VAL A 32 -16.21 -3.44 -16.05
N ASP A 33 -16.28 -2.12 -15.83
CA ASP A 33 -15.18 -1.22 -16.17
C ASP A 33 -14.14 -1.25 -15.04
N LEU A 34 -12.92 -1.68 -15.36
CA LEU A 34 -11.83 -1.77 -14.40
C LEU A 34 -11.32 -0.39 -13.96
N LYS A 35 -11.46 0.65 -14.79
CA LYS A 35 -10.98 1.99 -14.49
C LYS A 35 -11.61 2.57 -13.21
N PRO A 36 -12.94 2.70 -13.07
CA PRO A 36 -13.56 3.21 -11.84
C PRO A 36 -13.34 2.28 -10.64
N VAL A 37 -13.19 0.97 -10.86
CA VAL A 37 -12.83 0.03 -9.78
C VAL A 37 -11.44 0.35 -9.22
N MET A 38 -10.45 0.58 -10.09
CA MET A 38 -9.10 0.92 -9.65
C MET A 38 -9.01 2.33 -9.06
N GLU A 39 -9.84 3.28 -9.50
CA GLU A 39 -9.98 4.60 -8.86
C GLU A 39 -10.50 4.45 -7.42
N HIS A 40 -11.52 3.62 -7.20
CA HIS A 40 -12.00 3.29 -5.84
C HIS A 40 -10.91 2.61 -4.99
N VAL A 41 -10.14 1.67 -5.56
CA VAL A 41 -9.02 1.05 -4.83
C VAL A 41 -7.99 2.10 -4.40
N ARG A 42 -7.63 3.03 -5.30
CA ARG A 42 -6.69 4.13 -5.00
C ARG A 42 -7.22 5.09 -3.94
N SER A 43 -8.51 5.40 -3.94
CA SER A 43 -9.10 6.29 -2.92
C SER A 43 -9.01 5.68 -1.52
N VAL A 44 -9.31 4.38 -1.39
CA VAL A 44 -9.20 3.65 -0.11
C VAL A 44 -7.75 3.58 0.38
N ILE A 45 -6.78 3.43 -0.53
CA ILE A 45 -5.36 3.49 -0.18
C ILE A 45 -5.02 4.89 0.36
N ALA A 46 -5.38 5.96 -0.36
CA ALA A 46 -5.07 7.32 0.05
C ALA A 46 -5.65 7.67 1.43
N GLU A 47 -6.90 7.26 1.69
CA GLU A 47 -7.57 7.47 2.98
C GLU A 47 -6.80 6.79 4.13
N ILE A 48 -6.49 5.49 3.99
CA ILE A 48 -5.84 4.71 5.04
C ILE A 48 -4.41 5.19 5.34
N TYR A 49 -3.64 5.56 4.31
CA TYR A 49 -2.24 5.96 4.47
C TYR A 49 -2.05 7.45 4.80
N SER A 50 -3.14 8.25 4.82
CA SER A 50 -3.10 9.69 5.09
C SER A 50 -2.41 10.04 6.43
N HIS A 51 -2.52 9.18 7.44
CA HIS A 51 -1.91 9.41 8.76
C HIS A 51 -0.43 8.99 8.85
N THR A 52 0.13 8.41 7.79
CA THR A 52 1.50 7.88 7.76
C THR A 52 2.39 8.60 6.76
N ILE A 53 1.92 9.73 6.21
CA ILE A 53 2.71 10.54 5.30
C ILE A 53 3.88 11.22 6.03
N PRO A 54 4.99 11.51 5.34
CA PRO A 54 6.17 12.12 5.95
C PRO A 54 5.88 13.38 6.78
N GLU A 55 4.97 14.23 6.33
CA GLU A 55 4.57 15.47 6.99
C GLU A 55 3.93 15.18 8.35
N THR A 56 2.96 14.26 8.41
CA THR A 56 2.30 13.86 9.66
C THR A 56 3.27 13.23 10.65
N LEU A 57 4.26 12.46 10.17
CA LEU A 57 5.29 11.90 11.04
C LEU A 57 6.22 12.98 11.60
N ARG A 58 6.57 13.99 10.78
CA ARG A 58 7.35 15.15 11.25
C ARG A 58 6.60 15.95 12.30
N ASP A 59 5.29 16.14 12.15
CA ASP A 59 4.44 16.82 13.14
C ASP A 59 4.39 16.06 14.48
N GLN A 60 4.66 14.75 14.48
CA GLN A 60 4.79 13.92 15.68
C GLN A 60 6.22 13.96 16.29
N GLY A 61 7.11 14.80 15.76
CA GLY A 61 8.50 14.91 16.21
C GLY A 61 9.45 13.85 15.64
N ILE A 62 9.01 13.08 14.63
CA ILE A 62 9.84 12.07 13.98
C ILE A 62 10.63 12.71 12.84
N HIS A 63 11.95 12.58 12.86
CA HIS A 63 12.79 13.03 11.75
C HIS A 63 12.68 12.04 10.59
N VAL A 64 12.12 12.50 9.45
CA VAL A 64 11.91 11.66 8.26
C VAL A 64 12.88 12.07 7.15
N PHE A 65 13.78 11.15 6.81
CA PHE A 65 14.72 11.27 5.70
C PHE A 65 14.22 10.42 4.52
N LEU A 66 14.06 11.04 3.35
CA LEU A 66 13.67 10.35 2.13
C LEU A 66 14.92 10.10 1.27
N GLY A 67 15.12 8.84 0.87
CA GLY A 67 16.27 8.42 0.09
C GLY A 67 16.57 6.93 0.31
N GLU A 68 17.61 6.44 -0.35
CA GLU A 68 18.08 5.07 -0.17
C GLU A 68 19.20 5.05 0.89
N PRO A 69 18.95 4.50 2.08
CA PRO A 69 19.95 4.46 3.15
C PRO A 69 20.98 3.35 2.91
N HIS A 70 22.24 3.63 3.23
CA HIS A 70 23.30 2.62 3.28
C HIS A 70 24.10 2.74 4.57
N PHE A 71 24.46 1.60 5.17
CA PHE A 71 25.41 1.58 6.27
C PHE A 71 26.81 1.80 5.71
N ILE A 72 27.54 2.75 6.28
CA ILE A 72 28.97 2.94 6.00
C ILE A 72 29.84 2.29 7.08
N ASP A 73 29.28 2.11 8.28
CA ASP A 73 29.84 1.31 9.37
C ASP A 73 28.70 0.81 10.29
N ALA A 74 29.03 0.21 11.44
CA ALA A 74 28.05 -0.38 12.36
C ALA A 74 27.09 0.64 13.02
N HIS A 75 27.45 1.93 13.05
CA HIS A 75 26.74 2.99 13.76
C HIS A 75 26.50 4.23 12.90
N THR A 76 26.79 4.17 11.60
CA THR A 76 26.66 5.31 10.70
C THR A 76 25.92 4.92 9.42
N ILE A 77 24.89 5.69 9.10
CA ILE A 77 24.05 5.52 7.91
C ILE A 77 24.15 6.79 7.07
N SER A 78 24.32 6.64 5.77
CA SER A 78 24.24 7.73 4.80
C SER A 78 22.99 7.63 3.94
N ILE A 79 22.38 8.79 3.66
CA ILE A 79 21.14 8.94 2.91
C ILE A 79 21.27 10.17 2.03
N GLY A 80 21.47 9.97 0.72
CA GLY A 80 21.86 11.07 -0.18
C GLY A 80 23.16 11.73 0.30
N ASP A 81 23.13 13.05 0.49
CA ASP A 81 24.28 13.84 0.97
C ASP A 81 24.39 13.91 2.51
N GLN A 82 23.52 13.21 3.24
CA GLN A 82 23.47 13.26 4.70
C GLN A 82 24.10 12.02 5.33
N THR A 83 24.76 12.22 6.46
CA THR A 83 25.35 11.15 7.28
C THR A 83 24.81 11.24 8.70
N LEU A 84 24.32 10.12 9.22
CA LEU A 84 23.64 10.02 10.52
C LEU A 84 24.36 9.00 11.41
N SER A 85 24.77 9.43 12.61
CA SER A 85 25.31 8.53 13.64
C SER A 85 24.21 8.09 14.59
N VAL A 86 24.16 6.79 14.91
CA VAL A 86 23.05 6.15 15.63
C VAL A 86 23.54 5.17 16.69
N ASN A 87 22.88 5.17 17.86
CA ASN A 87 23.18 4.23 18.94
C ASN A 87 22.54 2.85 18.71
N TYR A 88 21.33 2.84 18.15
CA TYR A 88 20.54 1.64 17.91
C TYR A 88 19.90 1.71 16.53
N VAL A 89 19.81 0.56 15.85
CA VAL A 89 19.20 0.47 14.53
C VAL A 89 18.20 -0.67 14.47
N LEU A 90 17.00 -0.36 13.98
CA LEU A 90 15.98 -1.34 13.65
C LEU A 90 15.85 -1.41 12.12
N ILE A 91 16.11 -2.58 11.54
CA ILE A 91 16.08 -2.79 10.09
C ILE A 91 14.68 -3.27 9.67
N CYS A 92 13.95 -2.40 8.97
CA CYS A 92 12.58 -2.62 8.52
C CYS A 92 12.41 -2.47 7.00
N THR A 93 13.33 -3.00 6.20
CA THR A 93 13.39 -2.81 4.73
C THR A 93 12.31 -3.57 3.94
N GLY A 94 11.53 -4.44 4.59
CA GLY A 94 10.49 -5.22 3.94
C GLY A 94 11.05 -6.29 3.00
N ALA A 95 10.28 -6.64 1.96
CA ALA A 95 10.63 -7.63 0.95
C ALA A 95 10.13 -7.20 -0.43
N HIS A 96 10.70 -7.78 -1.48
CA HIS A 96 10.30 -7.55 -2.87
C HIS A 96 9.98 -8.89 -3.57
N PRO A 97 9.10 -8.91 -4.58
CA PRO A 97 8.82 -10.12 -5.35
C PRO A 97 10.08 -10.66 -6.04
N PHE A 98 10.29 -11.96 -5.96
CA PHE A 98 11.35 -12.67 -6.70
C PHE A 98 10.87 -13.02 -8.10
N VAL A 99 11.73 -12.82 -9.11
CA VAL A 99 11.50 -13.24 -10.50
C VAL A 99 12.33 -14.50 -10.78
N PRO A 100 11.71 -15.68 -10.98
CA PRO A 100 12.45 -16.92 -11.23
C PRO A 100 13.18 -16.92 -12.59
N PRO A 101 14.37 -17.53 -12.67
CA PRO A 101 15.12 -17.67 -13.93
C PRO A 101 14.62 -18.90 -14.71
N ILE A 102 13.43 -18.79 -15.31
CA ILE A 102 12.80 -19.81 -16.15
C ILE A 102 12.48 -19.29 -17.55
#